data_AF-B5GKB0-F1
#
_entry.id   AF-B5GKB0-F1
#
_cell.length_a   1.000
_cell.length_b   1.000
_cell.length_c   1.000
_cell.angle_alpha   90.00
_cell.angle_beta   90.00
_cell.angle_gamma   90.00
#
_symmetry.space_group_name_H-M   'P 1'
#
loop_
_entity.id
_entity.type
_entity.pdbx_description
1 polymer ?
#
loop_
_entity_poly.entity_id
_entity_poly.type
_entity_poly.pdbx_seq_one_letter_code
_entity_poly.pdbx_strand_id
1 'polypeptide(L)'
;MTATDSRHAQPRAWKRAVRWLVAVGLHPRANTTTLRVAEDLAARMDFVEGLVLYDLDGTAARLDLDRSTVKRHVAVLRQLGALAWVRHGTKRNLHLPGRPYAGTATIYAATIPSVYDTAMGHQLDGEGFRARVTGYTPEGRTDAIEEARRDASARAPRSGRARRFTTRPVDNSPVDNSASQARAPHSLSRSPHGPVQVDGEKKDTPHAERPQIPSRTKNTTSSTKGRPAGARRSPLQVARDIQTARQVRPLVNWIQGTPLRKLAFALRPLIDQGLDVQRIVLRLDDWAYGWKPGWRPTNVPALIAARIRRDAEEAARNAAAAEEARREEAARAAAPHPMDNPEWRAWVEASRPAAPAPQDDGLEADVEPTDLDLAMIRQDAIRDLDLVRARIDLAGVDDARAFYGDGLVERALFPRF
;
A
#
# COMPACT_ATOMS: atom_id res chain seq x y z
N MET A 1 25.30 -5.26 -4.32
CA MET A 1 24.86 -4.49 -5.51
C MET A 1 26.13 -3.97 -6.14
N THR A 2 26.74 -4.75 -7.03
CA THR A 2 28.12 -4.54 -7.48
C THR A 2 28.13 -4.56 -9.01
N ALA A 3 28.73 -3.52 -9.60
CA ALA A 3 29.05 -3.32 -11.02
C ALA A 3 27.88 -3.06 -12.00
N THR A 4 27.19 -1.92 -11.87
CA THR A 4 26.53 -1.31 -13.03
C THR A 4 27.02 0.13 -13.15
N ASP A 5 27.47 0.51 -14.35
CA ASP A 5 27.88 1.88 -14.67
C ASP A 5 26.68 2.82 -14.78
N SER A 6 25.47 2.25 -14.91
CA SER A 6 24.22 3.00 -14.88
C SER A 6 23.86 3.44 -13.47
N ARG A 7 23.48 4.71 -13.32
CA ARG A 7 23.03 5.28 -12.05
C ARG A 7 21.59 4.97 -11.71
N HIS A 8 21.26 5.00 -10.44
CA HIS A 8 19.88 4.91 -9.96
C HIS A 8 19.00 6.05 -10.49
N ALA A 9 17.72 5.75 -10.72
CA ALA A 9 16.76 6.75 -11.15
C ALA A 9 15.36 6.57 -10.56
N GLN A 10 14.72 7.70 -10.27
CA GLN A 10 13.30 7.76 -9.96
C GLN A 10 12.46 7.54 -11.22
N PRO A 11 11.19 7.08 -11.10
CA PRO A 11 10.38 6.65 -12.26
C PRO A 11 10.18 7.72 -13.33
N ARG A 12 10.12 9.00 -12.95
CA ARG A 12 9.94 10.11 -13.90
C ARG A 12 11.18 10.36 -14.75
N ALA A 13 12.35 10.45 -14.11
CA ALA A 13 13.62 10.61 -14.81
C ALA A 13 13.92 9.37 -15.66
N TRP A 14 13.64 8.18 -15.12
CA TRP A 14 13.80 6.92 -15.82
C TRP A 14 12.96 6.83 -17.10
N LYS A 15 11.67 7.21 -17.06
CA LYS A 15 10.83 7.22 -18.27
C LYS A 15 11.35 8.17 -19.35
N ARG A 16 11.88 9.34 -18.97
CA ARG A 16 12.49 10.28 -19.93
C ARG A 16 13.72 9.65 -20.60
N ALA A 17 14.59 9.04 -19.79
CA ALA A 17 15.75 8.32 -20.30
C ALA A 17 15.37 7.18 -21.25
N VAL A 18 14.41 6.32 -20.87
CA VAL A 18 13.97 5.21 -21.73
C VAL A 18 13.42 5.71 -23.06
N ARG A 19 12.61 6.79 -23.07
CA ARG A 19 12.10 7.37 -24.31
C ARG A 19 13.24 7.84 -25.22
N TRP A 20 14.24 8.50 -24.65
CA TRP A 20 15.42 8.91 -25.42
C TRP A 20 16.21 7.71 -25.96
N LEU A 21 16.47 6.69 -25.13
CA LEU A 21 17.21 5.48 -25.54
C LEU A 21 16.55 4.76 -26.72
N VAL A 22 15.21 4.69 -26.71
CA VAL A 22 14.44 4.11 -27.82
C VAL A 22 14.45 5.04 -29.04
N ALA A 23 14.30 6.36 -28.84
CA ALA A 23 14.28 7.33 -29.94
C ALA A 23 15.61 7.43 -30.70
N VAL A 24 16.74 7.32 -30.00
CA VAL A 24 18.09 7.28 -30.60
C VAL A 24 18.39 5.93 -31.26
N GLY A 25 17.58 4.90 -30.99
CA GLY A 25 17.70 3.61 -31.66
C GLY A 25 18.90 2.77 -31.23
N LEU A 26 19.38 2.94 -29.98
CA LEU A 26 20.57 2.24 -29.47
C LEU A 26 20.43 0.71 -29.43
N HIS A 27 19.20 0.18 -29.53
CA HIS A 27 18.97 -1.25 -29.62
C HIS A 27 17.99 -1.58 -30.76
N PRO A 28 18.33 -2.48 -31.69
CA PRO A 28 17.55 -2.71 -32.92
C PRO A 28 16.14 -3.25 -32.68
N ARG A 29 15.92 -3.89 -31.53
CA ARG A 29 14.62 -4.45 -31.13
C ARG A 29 13.82 -3.54 -30.20
N ALA A 30 14.34 -2.36 -29.88
CA ALA A 30 13.63 -1.40 -29.05
C ALA A 30 12.62 -0.63 -29.90
N ASN A 31 11.35 -0.65 -29.49
CA ASN A 31 10.25 -0.04 -30.23
C ASN A 31 9.16 0.47 -29.28
N THR A 32 8.01 0.88 -29.82
CA THR A 32 6.85 1.35 -29.06
C THR A 32 6.39 0.36 -27.99
N THR A 33 6.50 -0.95 -28.23
CA THR A 33 6.18 -1.98 -27.22
C THR A 33 7.14 -1.94 -26.04
N THR A 34 8.44 -1.66 -26.27
CA THR A 34 9.40 -1.41 -25.18
C THR A 34 8.95 -0.24 -24.31
N LEU A 35 8.46 0.84 -24.92
CA LEU A 35 7.95 2.01 -24.20
C LEU A 35 6.69 1.67 -23.38
N ARG A 36 5.75 0.90 -23.93
CA ARG A 36 4.55 0.45 -23.21
C ARG A 36 4.91 -0.41 -21.99
N VAL A 37 5.85 -1.34 -22.15
CA VAL A 37 6.35 -2.16 -21.03
C VAL A 37 7.05 -1.30 -19.98
N ALA A 38 7.86 -0.33 -20.41
CA ALA A 38 8.49 0.61 -19.49
C ALA A 38 7.46 1.46 -18.73
N GLU A 39 6.41 1.94 -19.39
CA GLU A 39 5.35 2.72 -18.74
C GLU A 39 4.58 1.93 -17.69
N ASP A 40 4.26 0.64 -17.93
CA ASP A 40 3.67 -0.26 -16.92
C ASP A 40 4.60 -0.43 -15.72
N LEU A 41 5.89 -0.66 -15.96
CA LEU A 41 6.87 -0.81 -14.89
C LEU A 41 6.98 0.48 -14.06
N ALA A 42 7.12 1.64 -14.71
CA ALA A 42 7.22 2.93 -14.05
C ALA A 42 5.98 3.28 -13.21
N ALA A 43 4.79 2.85 -13.64
CA ALA A 43 3.56 3.09 -12.88
C ALA A 43 3.53 2.32 -11.54
N ARG A 44 4.29 1.21 -11.45
CA ARG A 44 4.36 0.33 -10.26
C ARG A 44 5.66 0.45 -9.49
N MET A 45 6.63 1.21 -10.01
CA MET A 45 7.89 1.44 -9.32
C MET A 45 7.68 2.23 -8.03
N ASP A 46 8.47 1.90 -7.01
CA ASP A 46 8.63 2.77 -5.86
C ASP A 46 9.16 4.14 -6.32
N PHE A 47 8.53 5.21 -5.83
CA PHE A 47 8.83 6.56 -6.30
C PHE A 47 10.23 7.02 -5.92
N VAL A 48 10.74 6.56 -4.78
CA VAL A 48 12.03 6.99 -4.21
C VAL A 48 13.13 6.08 -4.72
N GLU A 49 12.98 4.78 -4.52
CA GLU A 49 13.98 3.76 -4.78
C GLU A 49 13.94 3.24 -6.22
N GLY A 50 12.92 3.58 -7.02
CA GLY A 50 12.82 3.14 -8.41
C GLY A 50 12.76 1.61 -8.55
N LEU A 51 12.39 0.91 -7.48
CA LEU A 51 12.32 -0.56 -7.42
C LEU A 51 10.97 -1.04 -7.92
N VAL A 52 10.95 -2.11 -8.71
CA VAL A 52 9.72 -2.72 -9.18
C VAL A 52 9.77 -4.24 -9.04
N LEU A 53 8.68 -4.79 -8.50
CA LEU A 53 8.44 -6.22 -8.52
C LEU A 53 8.09 -6.64 -9.95
N TYR A 54 8.91 -7.54 -10.50
CA TYR A 54 8.65 -8.09 -11.82
C TYR A 54 7.49 -9.04 -11.76
N ASP A 55 6.45 -8.71 -12.53
CA ASP A 55 5.21 -9.45 -12.63
C ASP A 55 5.00 -9.86 -14.09
N LEU A 56 5.51 -11.02 -14.50
CA LEU A 56 5.41 -11.43 -15.91
C LEU A 56 3.95 -11.59 -16.34
N ASP A 57 3.17 -12.31 -15.54
CA ASP A 57 1.78 -12.64 -15.86
C ASP A 57 0.87 -11.43 -15.81
N GLY A 58 0.97 -10.60 -14.76
CA GLY A 58 0.15 -9.41 -14.69
C GLY A 58 0.60 -8.31 -15.66
N THR A 59 1.90 -8.18 -15.99
CA THR A 59 2.31 -7.24 -17.05
C THR A 59 1.80 -7.70 -18.42
N ALA A 60 1.82 -9.00 -18.71
CA ALA A 60 1.24 -9.56 -19.94
C ALA A 60 -0.27 -9.26 -20.01
N ALA A 61 -1.02 -9.52 -18.93
CA ALA A 61 -2.45 -9.28 -18.86
C ALA A 61 -2.82 -7.79 -18.97
N ARG A 62 -2.09 -6.89 -18.30
CA ARG A 62 -2.40 -5.43 -18.31
C ARG A 62 -2.12 -4.78 -19.65
N LEU A 63 -1.12 -5.27 -20.39
CA LEU A 63 -0.72 -4.68 -21.67
C LEU A 63 -1.33 -5.37 -22.88
N ASP A 64 -2.05 -6.48 -22.67
CA ASP A 64 -2.55 -7.37 -23.71
C ASP A 64 -1.40 -7.84 -24.63
N LEU A 65 -0.36 -8.38 -24.00
CA LEU A 65 0.86 -8.85 -24.67
C LEU A 65 1.15 -10.30 -24.28
N ASP A 66 1.70 -11.06 -25.22
CA ASP A 66 2.21 -12.39 -24.91
C ASP A 66 3.39 -12.34 -23.91
N ARG A 67 3.50 -13.37 -23.06
CA ARG A 67 4.56 -13.51 -22.05
C ARG A 67 5.95 -13.43 -22.68
N SER A 68 6.16 -14.05 -23.85
CA SER A 68 7.45 -14.04 -24.53
C SER A 68 7.82 -12.63 -25.01
N THR A 69 6.82 -11.84 -25.42
CA THR A 69 6.98 -10.44 -25.82
C THR A 69 7.40 -9.58 -24.63
N VAL A 70 6.72 -9.72 -23.48
CA VAL A 70 7.09 -9.02 -22.25
C VAL A 70 8.52 -9.38 -21.84
N LYS A 71 8.86 -10.67 -21.79
CA LYS A 71 10.21 -11.14 -21.44
C LYS A 71 11.27 -10.57 -22.38
N ARG A 72 11.00 -10.55 -23.68
CA ARG A 72 11.88 -9.97 -24.70
C ARG A 72 12.11 -8.48 -24.46
N HIS A 73 11.06 -7.68 -24.27
CA HIS A 73 11.21 -6.23 -24.07
C HIS A 73 11.84 -5.87 -22.72
N VAL A 74 11.62 -6.66 -21.68
CA VAL A 74 12.35 -6.52 -20.41
C VAL A 74 13.84 -6.84 -20.60
N ALA A 75 14.19 -7.87 -21.36
CA ALA A 75 15.59 -8.15 -21.69
C ALA A 75 16.23 -6.99 -22.49
N VAL A 76 15.50 -6.40 -23.43
CA VAL A 76 15.96 -5.20 -24.17
C VAL A 76 16.21 -4.02 -23.23
N LEU A 77 15.30 -3.74 -22.29
CA LEU A 77 15.50 -2.66 -21.31
C LEU A 77 16.74 -2.89 -20.43
N ARG A 78 17.06 -4.15 -20.10
CA ARG A 78 18.29 -4.48 -19.38
C ARG A 78 19.54 -4.29 -20.23
N GLN A 79 19.50 -4.72 -21.49
CA GLN A 79 20.62 -4.53 -22.43
C GLN A 79 20.90 -3.06 -22.71
N LEU A 80 19.87 -2.22 -22.71
CA LEU A 80 19.98 -0.76 -22.77
C LEU A 80 20.54 -0.12 -21.49
N GLY A 81 20.82 -0.92 -20.44
CA GLY A 81 21.25 -0.39 -19.14
C GLY A 81 20.17 0.37 -18.37
N ALA A 82 18.89 0.26 -18.81
CA ALA A 82 17.76 0.92 -18.20
C ALA A 82 17.17 0.13 -17.01
N LEU A 83 17.46 -1.18 -16.90
CA LEU A 83 17.04 -2.00 -15.77
C LEU A 83 18.19 -2.83 -15.24
N ALA A 84 18.38 -2.80 -13.92
CA ALA A 84 19.34 -3.65 -13.22
C ALA A 84 18.64 -4.65 -12.30
N TRP A 85 19.22 -5.85 -12.16
CA TRP A 85 18.75 -6.84 -11.20
C TRP A 85 19.19 -6.46 -9.79
N VAL A 86 18.22 -6.38 -8.87
CA VAL A 86 18.47 -6.21 -7.43
C VAL A 86 18.40 -7.56 -6.73
N ARG A 87 17.38 -8.35 -7.05
CA ARG A 87 17.19 -9.69 -6.50
C ARG A 87 16.61 -10.60 -7.57
N HIS A 88 17.23 -11.75 -7.78
CA HIS A 88 16.69 -12.77 -8.66
C HIS A 88 15.65 -13.60 -7.91
N GLY A 89 14.46 -13.75 -8.49
CA GLY A 89 13.42 -14.59 -7.94
C GLY A 89 13.50 -16.04 -8.41
N THR A 90 12.80 -16.95 -7.75
CA THR A 90 12.56 -18.30 -8.27
C THR A 90 11.38 -18.30 -9.26
N LYS A 91 11.38 -19.22 -10.25
CA LYS A 91 10.47 -19.23 -11.43
C LYS A 91 8.96 -19.21 -11.12
N ARG A 92 8.52 -19.45 -9.88
CA ARG A 92 7.11 -19.62 -9.48
C ARG A 92 6.51 -18.46 -8.67
N ASN A 93 7.09 -17.27 -8.76
CA ASN A 93 6.79 -16.19 -7.82
C ASN A 93 5.98 -15.08 -8.46
N LEU A 94 4.64 -15.20 -8.43
CA LEU A 94 3.69 -14.14 -8.06
C LEU A 94 2.35 -14.78 -7.69
N HIS A 95 2.15 -15.03 -6.41
CA HIS A 95 0.85 -14.74 -5.79
C HIS A 95 1.20 -14.01 -4.48
N LEU A 96 0.48 -12.96 -4.08
CA LEU A 96 -0.82 -13.12 -3.44
C LEU A 96 -1.50 -11.77 -3.16
N PRO A 97 -2.83 -11.82 -2.96
CA PRO A 97 -3.36 -11.54 -1.62
C PRO A 97 -4.04 -12.80 -1.03
N GLY A 98 -3.61 -13.25 0.17
CA GLY A 98 -4.35 -14.21 1.00
C GLY A 98 -3.69 -15.51 1.53
N ARG A 99 -2.37 -15.79 1.38
CA ARG A 99 -1.76 -17.07 1.86
C ARG A 99 -0.29 -16.96 2.35
N PRO A 100 0.24 -17.99 3.07
CA PRO A 100 1.38 -17.85 3.99
C PRO A 100 2.76 -18.29 3.44
N TYR A 101 3.00 -18.30 2.12
CA TYR A 101 4.37 -18.44 1.60
C TYR A 101 4.60 -17.52 0.39
N ALA A 102 5.40 -16.47 0.62
CA ALA A 102 5.76 -15.46 -0.35
C ALA A 102 7.09 -15.84 -1.03
N GLY A 103 7.00 -16.46 -2.21
CA GLY A 103 8.17 -16.67 -3.03
C GLY A 103 8.81 -15.35 -3.44
N THR A 104 10.15 -15.30 -3.44
CA THR A 104 10.99 -14.15 -3.80
C THR A 104 10.70 -13.63 -5.21
N ALA A 105 9.83 -12.63 -5.39
CA ALA A 105 9.65 -12.00 -6.70
C ALA A 105 10.99 -11.42 -7.22
N THR A 106 11.20 -11.47 -8.54
CA THR A 106 12.38 -10.80 -9.13
C THR A 106 12.21 -9.30 -8.98
N ILE A 107 13.22 -8.63 -8.44
CA ILE A 107 13.19 -7.19 -8.20
C ILE A 107 14.15 -6.52 -9.17
N TYR A 108 13.62 -5.58 -9.95
CA TYR A 108 14.40 -4.69 -10.79
C TYR A 108 14.56 -3.33 -10.14
N ALA A 109 15.69 -2.68 -10.38
CA ALA A 109 15.88 -1.26 -10.17
C ALA A 109 15.88 -0.51 -11.50
N ALA A 110 15.24 0.65 -11.51
CA ALA A 110 15.36 1.63 -12.58
C ALA A 110 16.76 2.25 -12.57
N THR A 111 17.43 2.16 -13.72
CA THR A 111 18.77 2.72 -13.91
C THR A 111 18.83 3.60 -15.16
N ILE A 112 19.74 4.57 -15.19
CA ILE A 112 20.02 5.43 -16.33
C ILE A 112 21.47 5.20 -16.76
N PRO A 113 21.72 4.77 -18.01
CA PRO A 113 23.07 4.51 -18.49
C PRO A 113 23.85 5.81 -18.71
N SER A 114 25.18 5.75 -18.53
CA SER A 114 26.08 6.90 -18.66
C SER A 114 25.98 7.60 -20.00
N VAL A 115 25.73 6.87 -21.10
CA VAL A 115 25.52 7.44 -22.44
C VAL A 115 24.40 8.48 -22.48
N TYR A 116 23.32 8.28 -21.72
CA TYR A 116 22.24 9.26 -21.61
C TYR A 116 22.70 10.50 -20.83
N ASP A 117 23.43 10.29 -19.73
CA ASP A 117 23.94 11.38 -18.91
C ASP A 117 24.95 12.24 -19.68
N THR A 118 25.85 11.63 -20.45
CA THR A 118 26.77 12.35 -21.35
C THR A 118 26.02 13.12 -22.42
N ALA A 119 25.02 12.50 -23.07
CA ALA A 119 24.25 13.16 -24.12
C ALA A 119 23.40 14.32 -23.61
N MET A 120 22.91 14.25 -22.37
CA MET A 120 22.15 15.32 -21.73
C MET A 120 23.04 16.34 -20.99
N GLY A 121 24.36 16.15 -21.02
CA GLY A 121 25.31 17.00 -20.32
C GLY A 121 25.19 16.96 -18.79
N HIS A 122 24.74 15.85 -18.21
CA HIS A 122 24.66 15.70 -16.75
C HIS A 122 26.06 15.57 -16.13
N GLN A 123 26.30 16.33 -15.07
CA GLN A 123 27.46 16.17 -14.20
C GLN A 123 27.07 15.27 -13.02
N LEU A 124 27.81 14.19 -12.83
CA LEU A 124 27.55 13.19 -11.81
C LEU A 124 28.53 13.31 -10.64
N ASP A 125 28.03 13.12 -9.43
CA ASP A 125 28.81 12.88 -8.22
C ASP A 125 28.66 11.43 -7.77
N GLY A 126 29.78 10.77 -7.52
CA GLY A 126 29.87 9.33 -7.31
C GLY A 126 29.82 8.50 -8.58
N GLU A 127 29.87 7.17 -8.42
CA GLU A 127 29.99 6.21 -9.51
C GLU A 127 28.88 5.15 -9.49
N GLY A 128 28.59 4.61 -10.68
CA GLY A 128 27.66 3.52 -10.91
C GLY A 128 26.28 3.77 -10.31
N PHE A 129 25.68 2.73 -9.70
CA PHE A 129 24.31 2.78 -9.18
C PHE A 129 24.04 3.94 -8.19
N ARG A 130 25.04 4.38 -7.42
CA ARG A 130 24.86 5.43 -6.41
C ARG A 130 25.12 6.84 -6.94
N ALA A 131 25.57 6.98 -8.19
CA ALA A 131 25.87 8.27 -8.78
C ALA A 131 24.64 9.19 -8.82
N ARG A 132 24.84 10.46 -8.54
CA ARG A 132 23.79 11.49 -8.48
C ARG A 132 24.10 12.62 -9.42
N VAL A 133 23.07 13.17 -10.08
CA VAL A 133 23.23 14.38 -10.88
C VAL A 133 23.39 15.56 -9.94
N THR A 134 24.54 16.24 -10.01
CA THR A 134 24.85 17.46 -9.23
C THR A 134 24.74 18.71 -10.08
N GLY A 135 24.91 18.59 -11.39
CA GLY A 135 24.90 19.75 -12.27
C GLY A 135 24.67 19.38 -13.73
N TYR A 136 24.80 20.40 -14.57
CA TYR A 136 24.76 20.30 -16.03
C TYR A 136 25.95 21.03 -16.60
N THR A 137 26.53 20.50 -17.69
CA THR A 137 27.46 21.22 -18.56
C THR A 137 26.77 22.47 -19.13
N PRO A 138 27.52 23.50 -19.57
CA PRO A 138 26.93 24.69 -20.18
C PRO A 138 25.96 24.36 -21.32
N GLU A 139 26.33 23.41 -22.18
CA GLU A 139 25.53 22.94 -23.32
C GLU A 139 24.31 22.13 -22.85
N GLY A 140 24.49 21.21 -21.89
CA GLY A 140 23.38 20.45 -21.32
C GLY A 140 22.37 21.35 -20.59
N ARG A 141 22.83 22.47 -20.01
CA ARG A 141 21.96 23.45 -19.37
C ARG A 141 21.08 24.17 -20.38
N THR A 142 21.61 24.57 -21.55
CA THR A 142 20.80 25.19 -22.59
C THR A 142 19.73 24.23 -23.10
N ASP A 143 20.11 22.97 -23.35
CA ASP A 143 19.18 21.94 -23.82
C ASP A 143 18.09 21.63 -22.79
N ALA A 144 18.46 21.53 -21.51
CA ALA A 144 17.53 21.31 -20.41
C ALA A 144 16.52 22.48 -20.27
N ILE A 145 16.97 23.73 -20.47
CA ILE A 145 16.08 24.90 -20.46
C ILE A 145 15.13 24.86 -21.65
N GLU A 146 15.61 24.54 -22.85
CA GLU A 146 14.77 24.43 -24.03
C GLU A 146 13.73 23.31 -23.92
N GLU A 147 14.13 22.15 -23.40
CA GLU A 147 13.21 21.04 -23.14
C GLU A 147 12.16 21.44 -22.09
N ALA A 148 12.56 22.12 -21.00
CA ALA A 148 11.62 22.63 -20.01
C ALA A 148 10.63 23.65 -20.61
N ARG A 149 11.08 24.49 -21.54
CA ARG A 149 10.21 25.42 -22.29
C ARG A 149 9.23 24.67 -23.19
N ARG A 150 9.67 23.62 -23.90
CA ARG A 150 8.80 22.76 -24.72
C ARG A 150 7.76 22.02 -23.88
N ASP A 151 8.15 21.51 -22.72
CA ASP A 151 7.21 20.86 -21.79
C ASP A 151 6.19 21.85 -21.22
N ALA A 152 6.62 23.08 -20.89
CA ALA A 152 5.74 24.13 -20.41
C ALA A 152 4.73 24.57 -21.49
N SER A 153 5.17 24.70 -22.75
CA SER A 153 4.29 25.06 -23.86
C SER A 153 3.33 23.94 -24.24
N ALA A 154 3.74 22.67 -24.16
CA ALA A 154 2.86 21.53 -24.36
C ALA A 154 1.79 21.38 -23.27
N ARG A 155 2.08 21.84 -22.04
CA ARG A 155 1.14 21.85 -20.90
C ARG A 155 0.29 23.11 -20.82
N ALA A 156 0.61 24.16 -21.57
CA ALA A 156 -0.23 25.35 -21.63
C ALA A 156 -1.63 24.94 -22.12
N PRO A 157 -2.70 25.30 -21.41
CA PRO A 157 -4.04 24.93 -21.81
C PRO A 157 -4.29 25.43 -23.22
N ARG A 158 -4.65 24.53 -24.14
CA ARG A 158 -5.21 24.85 -25.46
C ARG A 158 -6.63 25.40 -25.31
N SER A 159 -6.81 26.41 -24.45
CA SER A 159 -8.04 27.19 -24.42
C SER A 159 -8.06 28.05 -25.69
N GLY A 160 -8.61 27.46 -26.75
CA GLY A 160 -8.99 28.12 -28.00
C GLY A 160 -10.11 29.14 -27.80
N ARG A 161 -9.88 30.14 -26.94
CA ARG A 161 -10.64 31.39 -26.93
C ARG A 161 -9.73 32.49 -26.40
N ALA A 162 -8.87 32.98 -27.28
CA ALA A 162 -8.23 34.27 -27.13
C ALA A 162 -9.33 35.36 -27.08
N ARG A 163 -9.87 35.62 -25.89
CA ARG A 163 -10.41 36.94 -25.60
C ARG A 163 -9.20 37.86 -25.50
N ARG A 164 -9.02 38.67 -26.56
CA ARG A 164 -8.17 39.86 -26.55
C ARG A 164 -8.57 40.71 -25.34
N PHE A 165 -7.84 40.57 -24.24
CA PHE A 165 -7.65 41.67 -23.31
C PHE A 165 -6.24 42.17 -23.56
N THR A 166 -6.17 43.25 -24.34
CA THR A 166 -4.98 44.09 -24.46
C THR A 166 -4.74 44.75 -23.12
N THR A 167 -4.00 44.09 -22.22
CA THR A 167 -3.35 44.82 -21.13
C THR A 167 -2.10 45.44 -21.72
N ARG A 168 -2.20 46.75 -22.01
CA ARG A 168 -1.03 47.61 -22.24
C ARG A 168 -0.03 47.42 -21.07
N PRO A 169 1.28 47.40 -21.33
CA PRO A 169 2.28 47.52 -20.28
C PRO A 169 2.04 48.83 -19.54
N VAL A 170 1.87 48.77 -18.22
CA VAL A 170 1.81 49.96 -17.39
C VAL A 170 3.25 50.41 -17.17
N ASP A 171 3.54 51.60 -17.68
CA ASP A 171 4.78 52.33 -17.47
C ASP A 171 4.84 52.78 -16.00
N ASN A 172 5.65 52.11 -15.20
CA ASN A 172 5.92 52.54 -13.83
C ASN A 172 7.13 53.47 -13.86
N SER A 173 6.84 54.77 -13.95
CA SER A 173 7.84 55.82 -13.74
C SER A 173 8.25 55.86 -12.25
N PRO A 174 9.55 55.96 -11.92
CA PRO A 174 10.03 55.92 -10.55
C PRO A 174 9.71 57.24 -9.84
N VAL A 175 8.97 57.16 -8.72
CA VAL A 175 8.73 58.32 -7.85
C VAL A 175 9.82 58.35 -6.77
N ASP A 176 10.73 59.30 -6.90
CA ASP A 176 11.61 59.75 -5.82
C ASP A 176 10.76 60.32 -4.68
N ASN A 177 10.85 59.73 -3.49
CA ASN A 177 10.42 60.36 -2.25
C ASN A 177 11.60 60.43 -1.28
N SER A 178 12.27 61.58 -1.34
CA SER A 178 13.30 62.02 -0.40
C SER A 178 12.64 62.74 0.78
N ALA A 179 12.53 62.08 1.94
CA ALA A 179 12.51 62.67 3.29
C ALA A 179 12.31 61.53 4.32
N SER A 180 13.37 61.08 4.99
CA SER A 180 13.80 61.58 6.30
C SER A 180 12.98 61.06 7.50
N GLN A 181 13.53 59.98 8.07
CA GLN A 181 13.89 59.83 9.49
C GLN A 181 13.26 58.70 10.31
N ALA A 182 14.17 58.18 11.14
CA ALA A 182 14.13 56.99 11.95
C ALA A 182 13.07 56.98 13.05
N ARG A 183 12.53 55.80 13.33
CA ARG A 183 12.26 55.31 14.70
C ARG A 183 12.13 53.79 14.71
N ALA A 184 12.70 53.21 15.77
CA ALA A 184 13.00 51.80 16.01
C ALA A 184 11.74 50.97 16.44
N PRO A 185 11.84 49.63 16.59
CA PRO A 185 10.72 48.69 16.53
C PRO A 185 10.06 48.45 17.90
N HIS A 186 8.78 48.08 17.91
CA HIS A 186 8.10 47.60 19.13
C HIS A 186 7.56 46.18 18.92
N SER A 187 8.04 45.27 19.78
CA SER A 187 7.61 43.88 19.94
C SER A 187 6.60 43.73 21.09
N LEU A 188 5.66 42.78 20.92
CA LEU A 188 4.96 41.98 21.95
C LEU A 188 4.12 42.69 23.04
N SER A 189 2.78 42.52 22.97
CA SER A 189 1.95 42.12 24.13
C SER A 189 0.55 41.65 23.75
N ARG A 190 -0.04 40.88 24.66
CA ARG A 190 -1.25 40.05 24.59
C ARG A 190 -2.48 40.82 25.13
N SER A 191 -3.68 40.42 24.69
CA SER A 191 -5.05 40.97 24.94
C SER A 191 -5.49 41.04 26.42
N PRO A 192 -6.62 41.69 26.83
CA PRO A 192 -8.02 41.30 26.47
C PRO A 192 -9.08 42.43 26.41
N HIS A 193 -10.27 42.15 25.82
CA HIS A 193 -11.64 42.43 26.34
C HIS A 193 -12.71 42.52 25.23
N GLY A 194 -13.75 41.66 25.33
CA GLY A 194 -15.17 42.05 25.26
C GLY A 194 -15.86 42.29 23.91
N PRO A 195 -17.12 41.85 23.72
CA PRO A 195 -17.74 41.71 22.40
C PRO A 195 -18.44 42.99 21.93
N VAL A 196 -18.47 43.22 20.61
CA VAL A 196 -19.38 44.19 19.98
C VAL A 196 -20.21 43.45 18.95
N GLN A 197 -21.50 43.42 19.24
CA GLN A 197 -22.60 43.01 18.38
C GLN A 197 -23.11 44.28 17.69
N VAL A 198 -23.10 44.32 16.37
CA VAL A 198 -23.82 45.34 15.59
C VAL A 198 -24.47 44.66 14.39
N ASP A 199 -25.80 44.70 14.42
CA ASP A 199 -26.75 44.43 13.35
C ASP A 199 -26.78 45.58 12.33
N GLY A 200 -27.10 45.24 11.07
CA GLY A 200 -27.58 46.15 10.02
C GLY A 200 -26.50 47.02 9.36
N GLU A 201 -26.50 47.35 8.07
CA GLU A 201 -27.53 47.32 7.04
C GLU A 201 -26.90 47.26 5.62
N LYS A 202 -27.77 47.00 4.66
CA LYS A 202 -27.60 46.77 3.22
C LYS A 202 -27.15 48.01 2.44
N LYS A 203 -26.55 47.79 1.26
CA LYS A 203 -26.74 48.66 0.07
C LYS A 203 -26.71 47.85 -1.23
N ASP A 204 -27.68 48.15 -2.08
CA ASP A 204 -28.11 47.47 -3.30
C ASP A 204 -27.20 47.64 -4.53
N THR A 205 -27.36 46.75 -5.51
CA THR A 205 -27.41 47.08 -6.96
C THR A 205 -28.11 45.92 -7.73
N PRO A 206 -28.75 46.20 -8.89
CA PRO A 206 -30.11 45.73 -9.19
C PRO A 206 -30.25 44.50 -10.10
N HIS A 207 -31.50 44.06 -10.12
CA HIS A 207 -32.18 42.98 -10.83
C HIS A 207 -32.07 43.04 -12.37
N ALA A 208 -31.88 41.89 -13.02
CA ALA A 208 -32.36 41.62 -14.37
C ALA A 208 -33.26 40.37 -14.33
N GLU A 209 -34.44 40.52 -14.89
CA GLU A 209 -35.61 39.66 -14.72
C GLU A 209 -35.61 38.42 -15.64
N ARG A 210 -35.96 37.26 -15.02
CA ARG A 210 -36.91 36.21 -15.43
C ARG A 210 -36.63 35.34 -16.69
N PRO A 211 -37.23 34.12 -16.81
CA PRO A 211 -38.45 33.64 -16.15
C PRO A 211 -38.37 32.30 -15.39
N GLN A 212 -39.39 32.14 -14.55
CA GLN A 212 -39.67 31.08 -13.59
C GLN A 212 -40.18 29.80 -14.26
N ILE A 213 -39.90 28.65 -13.65
CA ILE A 213 -40.72 27.43 -13.77
C ILE A 213 -40.96 26.92 -12.34
N PRO A 214 -42.22 26.58 -11.94
CA PRO A 214 -42.69 26.73 -10.57
C PRO A 214 -42.28 25.60 -9.61
N SER A 215 -42.11 25.99 -8.35
CA SER A 215 -42.00 25.15 -7.18
C SER A 215 -43.25 24.29 -6.96
N ARG A 216 -43.07 22.97 -6.87
CA ARG A 216 -44.05 22.07 -6.27
C ARG A 216 -43.57 21.65 -4.89
N THR A 217 -43.96 22.41 -3.87
CA THR A 217 -43.94 21.97 -2.48
C THR A 217 -44.99 20.88 -2.29
N LYS A 218 -44.56 19.70 -1.85
CA LYS A 218 -45.38 18.80 -1.03
C LYS A 218 -44.50 18.25 0.09
N ASN A 219 -44.80 18.71 1.30
CA ASN A 219 -44.49 18.02 2.53
C ASN A 219 -45.13 16.63 2.48
N THR A 220 -44.39 15.59 2.89
CA THR A 220 -44.78 14.70 3.99
C THR A 220 -43.69 13.66 4.25
N THR A 221 -43.31 13.61 5.52
CA THR A 221 -42.81 12.46 6.27
C THR A 221 -42.96 11.10 5.58
N SER A 222 -41.83 10.45 5.30
CA SER A 222 -41.75 8.99 5.33
C SER A 222 -40.41 8.56 5.92
N SER A 223 -40.51 7.98 7.12
CA SER A 223 -39.52 7.10 7.71
C SER A 223 -39.02 6.12 6.65
N THR A 224 -37.73 6.20 6.30
CA THR A 224 -37.03 5.11 5.64
C THR A 224 -35.79 4.78 6.46
N LYS A 225 -35.94 3.73 7.28
CA LYS A 225 -34.83 3.01 7.90
C LYS A 225 -33.81 2.61 6.81
N GLY A 226 -32.53 2.82 7.09
CA GLY A 226 -31.44 2.07 6.46
C GLY A 226 -30.72 2.72 5.27
N ARG A 227 -29.96 3.80 5.54
CA ARG A 227 -28.63 4.17 4.95
C ARG A 227 -28.41 5.68 5.02
N PRO A 228 -27.27 6.20 5.50
CA PRO A 228 -26.88 7.56 5.18
C PRO A 228 -25.80 7.54 4.08
N ALA A 229 -26.25 7.71 2.84
CA ALA A 229 -25.42 8.32 1.82
C ALA A 229 -25.26 9.81 2.17
N GLY A 230 -24.04 10.24 2.50
CA GLY A 230 -23.58 11.62 2.31
C GLY A 230 -24.35 12.75 3.02
N ALA A 231 -24.67 12.60 4.31
CA ALA A 231 -25.10 13.76 5.11
C ALA A 231 -23.98 14.82 5.11
N ARG A 232 -24.28 16.01 4.59
CA ARG A 232 -23.35 17.15 4.63
C ARG A 232 -23.03 17.45 6.10
N ARG A 233 -21.78 17.29 6.51
CA ARG A 233 -21.36 17.60 7.89
C ARG A 233 -21.65 19.07 8.20
N SER A 234 -22.22 19.33 9.38
CA SER A 234 -22.45 20.69 9.83
C SER A 234 -21.11 21.40 10.11
N PRO A 235 -21.05 22.74 10.01
CA PRO A 235 -19.84 23.49 10.37
C PRO A 235 -19.33 23.20 11.79
N LEU A 236 -20.23 22.97 12.75
CA LEU A 236 -19.89 22.60 14.13
C LEU A 236 -19.21 21.22 14.19
N GLN A 237 -19.70 20.25 13.42
CA GLN A 237 -19.08 18.93 13.34
C GLN A 237 -17.66 19.02 12.76
N VAL A 238 -17.47 19.83 11.71
CA VAL A 238 -16.13 20.06 11.14
C VAL A 238 -15.19 20.75 12.13
N ALA A 239 -15.68 21.70 12.92
CA ALA A 239 -14.89 22.34 13.96
C ALA A 239 -14.45 21.32 15.03
N ARG A 240 -15.34 20.42 15.45
CA ARG A 240 -15.03 19.32 16.37
C ARG A 240 -13.98 18.36 15.79
N ASP A 241 -14.10 17.98 14.51
CA ASP A 241 -13.10 17.12 13.84
C ASP A 241 -11.71 17.77 13.85
N ILE A 242 -11.66 19.08 13.59
CA ILE A 242 -10.40 19.84 13.61
C ILE A 242 -9.83 19.90 15.03
N GLN A 243 -10.67 20.03 16.06
CA GLN A 243 -10.24 19.99 17.45
C GLN A 243 -9.63 18.63 17.82
N THR A 244 -10.28 17.53 17.44
CA THR A 244 -9.74 16.17 17.61
C THR A 244 -8.40 16.02 16.89
N ALA A 245 -8.31 16.47 15.62
CA ALA A 245 -7.05 16.44 14.87
C ALA A 245 -5.94 17.27 15.52
N ARG A 246 -6.25 18.40 16.18
CA ARG A 246 -5.28 19.20 16.94
C ARG A 246 -4.72 18.44 18.15
N GLN A 247 -5.52 17.60 18.80
CA GLN A 247 -5.10 16.80 19.95
C GLN A 247 -4.27 15.58 19.53
N VAL A 248 -4.64 14.93 18.42
CA VAL A 248 -3.93 13.75 17.90
C VAL A 248 -2.57 14.11 17.27
N ARG A 249 -2.49 15.23 16.52
CA ARG A 249 -1.30 15.62 15.77
C ARG A 249 0.02 15.66 16.57
N PRO A 250 0.09 16.25 17.78
CA PRO A 250 1.36 16.30 18.53
C PRO A 250 1.79 14.92 19.04
N LEU A 251 0.86 13.98 19.25
CA LEU A 251 1.14 12.68 19.86
C LEU A 251 1.71 11.66 18.87
N VAL A 252 1.46 11.84 17.56
CA VAL A 252 1.89 10.90 16.52
C VAL A 252 2.93 11.57 15.62
N ASN A 253 4.19 11.14 15.72
CA ASN A 253 5.33 11.81 15.11
C ASN A 253 5.26 11.93 13.58
N TRP A 254 4.67 10.94 12.91
CA TRP A 254 4.66 10.87 11.44
C TRP A 254 3.54 11.70 10.77
N ILE A 255 2.55 12.18 11.53
CA ILE A 255 1.46 13.02 11.00
C ILE A 255 1.67 14.52 11.23
N GLN A 256 2.68 14.91 12.01
CA GLN A 256 2.90 16.29 12.48
C GLN A 256 2.96 17.34 11.36
N GLY A 257 3.50 16.97 10.19
CA GLY A 257 3.61 17.87 9.02
C GLY A 257 2.30 18.12 8.26
N THR A 258 1.20 17.47 8.64
CA THR A 258 -0.06 17.53 7.87
C THR A 258 -0.90 18.74 8.29
N PRO A 259 -1.48 19.50 7.34
CA PRO A 259 -2.41 20.58 7.68
C PRO A 259 -3.67 20.03 8.36
N LEU A 260 -4.10 20.69 9.44
CA LEU A 260 -5.16 20.21 10.34
C LEU A 260 -6.46 19.84 9.62
N ARG A 261 -6.89 20.62 8.62
CA ARG A 261 -8.10 20.35 7.86
C ARG A 261 -8.03 19.04 7.07
N LYS A 262 -6.86 18.73 6.48
CA LYS A 262 -6.66 17.47 5.74
C LYS A 262 -6.56 16.28 6.67
N LEU A 263 -5.90 16.46 7.81
CA LEU A 263 -5.83 15.43 8.85
C LEU A 263 -7.22 15.13 9.43
N ALA A 264 -7.97 16.16 9.81
CA ALA A 264 -9.34 16.04 10.30
C ALA A 264 -10.23 15.29 9.31
N PHE A 265 -10.13 15.64 8.01
CA PHE A 265 -10.86 14.93 6.95
C PHE A 265 -10.50 13.44 6.89
N ALA A 266 -9.22 13.08 6.98
CA ALA A 266 -8.77 11.70 6.91
C ALA A 266 -9.16 10.87 8.15
N LEU A 267 -9.22 11.50 9.32
CA LEU A 267 -9.60 10.85 10.58
C LEU A 267 -11.12 10.66 10.74
N ARG A 268 -11.93 11.26 9.87
CA ARG A 268 -13.40 11.20 9.93
C ARG A 268 -13.98 9.81 10.16
N PRO A 269 -13.56 8.75 9.45
CA PRO A 269 -14.14 7.43 9.67
C PRO A 269 -13.86 6.89 11.07
N LEU A 270 -12.70 7.22 11.67
CA LEU A 270 -12.35 6.82 13.03
C LEU A 270 -13.16 7.63 14.06
N ILE A 271 -13.35 8.92 13.81
CA ILE A 271 -14.18 9.79 14.66
C ILE A 271 -15.66 9.35 14.60
N ASP A 272 -16.15 8.97 13.42
CA ASP A 272 -17.53 8.50 13.23
C ASP A 272 -17.78 7.13 13.87
N GLN A 273 -16.73 6.33 14.03
CA GLN A 273 -16.77 5.10 14.84
C GLN A 273 -16.83 5.37 16.36
N GLY A 274 -16.75 6.65 16.77
CA GLY A 274 -16.76 7.04 18.18
C GLY A 274 -15.43 6.82 18.89
N LEU A 275 -14.32 6.63 18.16
CA LEU A 275 -13.00 6.47 18.77
C LEU A 275 -12.59 7.78 19.46
N ASP A 276 -12.11 7.65 20.69
CA ASP A 276 -11.52 8.76 21.43
C ASP A 276 -10.11 9.09 20.91
N VAL A 277 -9.56 10.20 21.40
CA VAL A 277 -8.23 10.68 20.97
C VAL A 277 -7.16 9.62 21.21
N GLN A 278 -7.20 8.95 22.37
CA GLN A 278 -6.17 7.97 22.76
C GLN A 278 -6.23 6.72 21.89
N ARG A 279 -7.44 6.22 21.58
CA ARG A 279 -7.59 5.09 20.66
C ARG A 279 -7.22 5.44 19.23
N ILE A 280 -7.49 6.67 18.78
CA ILE A 280 -6.99 7.13 17.49
C ILE A 280 -5.45 7.14 17.49
N VAL A 281 -4.81 7.66 18.53
CA VAL A 281 -3.34 7.67 18.64
C VAL A 281 -2.77 6.25 18.62
N LEU A 282 -3.25 5.36 19.49
CA LEU A 282 -2.81 3.96 19.54
C LEU A 282 -2.98 3.25 18.20
N ARG A 283 -4.09 3.50 17.50
CA ARG A 283 -4.34 2.92 16.17
C ARG A 283 -3.35 3.44 15.13
N LEU A 284 -3.00 4.73 15.19
CA LEU A 284 -2.03 5.34 14.26
C LEU A 284 -0.59 4.91 14.57
N ASP A 285 -0.26 4.66 15.84
CA ASP A 285 1.05 4.16 16.27
C ASP A 285 1.22 2.68 15.94
N ASP A 286 0.17 1.86 16.08
CA ASP A 286 0.14 0.46 15.62
C ASP A 286 0.47 0.35 14.13
N TRP A 287 -0.04 1.27 13.31
CA TRP A 287 0.31 1.31 11.89
C TRP A 287 1.78 1.65 11.62
N ALA A 288 2.40 2.42 12.52
CA ALA A 288 3.80 2.80 12.46
C ALA A 288 4.75 1.78 13.11
N TYR A 289 4.20 0.72 13.70
CA TYR A 289 5.00 -0.34 14.30
C TYR A 289 5.89 -1.00 13.24
N GLY A 290 7.20 -0.98 13.47
CA GLY A 290 8.20 -1.49 12.53
C GLY A 290 8.64 -0.52 11.42
N TRP A 291 8.15 0.72 11.42
CA TRP A 291 8.68 1.75 10.52
C TRP A 291 10.06 2.22 10.99
N LYS A 292 10.90 2.63 10.04
CA LYS A 292 12.21 3.22 10.37
C LYS A 292 12.01 4.48 11.24
N PRO A 293 12.82 4.67 12.30
CA PRO A 293 12.78 5.89 13.09
C PRO A 293 12.91 7.13 12.19
N GLY A 294 12.02 8.10 12.38
CA GLY A 294 12.00 9.34 11.59
C GLY A 294 11.37 9.23 10.20
N TRP A 295 10.88 8.06 9.79
CA TRP A 295 10.14 7.93 8.53
C TRP A 295 8.81 8.70 8.58
N ARG A 296 8.53 9.45 7.52
CA ARG A 296 7.31 10.25 7.38
C ARG A 296 6.72 10.09 5.98
N PRO A 297 5.45 9.70 5.83
CA PRO A 297 4.84 9.57 4.52
C PRO A 297 4.57 10.93 3.91
N THR A 298 4.80 11.07 2.60
CA THR A 298 4.59 12.33 1.85
C THR A 298 3.11 12.74 1.81
N ASN A 299 2.19 11.77 1.84
CA ASN A 299 0.75 12.01 1.82
C ASN A 299 0.03 11.24 2.94
N VAL A 300 0.15 11.77 4.15
CA VAL A 300 -0.51 11.25 5.37
C VAL A 300 -2.02 11.03 5.17
N PRO A 301 -2.82 11.99 4.65
CA PRO A 301 -4.26 11.77 4.47
C PRO A 301 -4.60 10.57 3.57
N ALA A 302 -3.87 10.39 2.47
CA ALA A 302 -4.09 9.27 1.56
C ALA A 302 -3.73 7.93 2.20
N LEU A 303 -2.63 7.89 2.97
CA LEU A 303 -2.22 6.69 3.70
C LEU A 303 -3.28 6.27 4.73
N ILE A 304 -3.75 7.22 5.55
CA ILE A 304 -4.80 6.97 6.56
C ILE A 304 -6.06 6.44 5.87
N ALA A 305 -6.53 7.11 4.80
CA ALA A 305 -7.72 6.68 4.07
C ALA A 305 -7.58 5.29 3.43
N ALA A 306 -6.40 4.96 2.90
CA ALA A 306 -6.12 3.65 2.34
C ALA A 306 -6.12 2.55 3.41
N ARG A 307 -5.56 2.83 4.60
CA ARG A 307 -5.52 1.87 5.70
C ARG A 307 -6.91 1.60 6.27
N ILE A 308 -7.70 2.65 6.51
CA ILE A 308 -9.10 2.53 6.94
C ILE A 308 -9.91 1.69 5.94
N ARG A 309 -9.72 1.90 4.64
CA ARG A 309 -10.41 1.12 3.61
C ARG A 309 -10.04 -0.35 3.64
N ARG A 310 -8.74 -0.66 3.74
CA ARG A 310 -8.24 -2.03 3.85
C ARG A 310 -8.82 -2.73 5.08
N ASP A 311 -8.84 -2.05 6.22
CA ASP A 311 -9.38 -2.60 7.46
C ASP A 311 -10.90 -2.86 7.33
N ALA A 312 -11.64 -1.99 6.65
CA ALA A 312 -13.06 -2.21 6.36
C ALA A 312 -13.29 -3.39 5.39
N GLU A 313 -12.45 -3.55 4.36
CA GLU A 313 -12.50 -4.68 3.43
C GLU A 313 -12.15 -6.01 4.12
N GLU A 314 -11.22 -6.00 5.08
CA GLU A 314 -10.87 -7.16 5.90
C GLU A 314 -12.00 -7.53 6.86
N ALA A 315 -12.59 -6.55 7.54
CA ALA A 315 -13.76 -6.78 8.39
C ALA A 315 -14.95 -7.37 7.59
N ALA A 316 -15.19 -6.86 6.38
CA ALA A 316 -16.23 -7.39 5.49
C ALA A 316 -15.96 -8.84 5.06
N ARG A 317 -14.70 -9.18 4.73
CA ARG A 317 -14.29 -10.55 4.40
C ARG A 317 -14.45 -11.49 5.59
N ASN A 318 -14.04 -11.07 6.78
CA ASN A 318 -14.17 -11.87 7.99
C ASN A 318 -15.65 -12.10 8.37
N ALA A 319 -16.50 -11.09 8.19
CA ALA A 319 -17.94 -11.23 8.39
C ALA A 319 -18.57 -12.22 7.40
N ALA A 320 -18.19 -12.15 6.11
CA ALA A 320 -18.64 -13.09 5.09
C ALA A 320 -18.19 -14.53 5.39
N ALA A 321 -16.93 -14.72 5.79
CA ALA A 321 -16.39 -16.02 6.19
C ALA A 321 -17.11 -16.56 7.44
N ALA A 322 -17.43 -15.71 8.42
CA ALA A 322 -18.18 -16.11 9.61
C ALA A 322 -19.64 -16.46 9.30
N GLU A 323 -20.27 -15.84 8.29
CA GLU A 323 -21.58 -16.27 7.80
C GLU A 323 -21.52 -17.60 7.05
N GLU A 324 -20.50 -17.81 6.23
CA GLU A 324 -20.28 -19.07 5.52
C GLU A 324 -20.04 -20.23 6.50
N ALA A 325 -19.16 -20.04 7.48
CA ALA A 325 -18.93 -21.02 8.55
C ALA A 325 -20.22 -21.35 9.32
N ARG A 326 -21.05 -20.35 9.64
CA ARG A 326 -22.37 -20.58 10.25
C ARG A 326 -23.34 -21.36 9.34
N ARG A 327 -23.29 -21.14 8.03
CA ARG A 327 -24.09 -21.91 7.05
C ARG A 327 -23.60 -23.35 6.94
N GLU A 328 -22.30 -23.57 6.91
CA GLU A 328 -21.70 -24.92 6.87
C GLU A 328 -22.00 -25.70 8.16
N GLU A 329 -21.91 -25.05 9.32
CA GLU A 329 -22.24 -25.66 10.61
C GLU A 329 -23.73 -26.01 10.69
N ALA A 330 -24.62 -25.10 10.26
CA ALA A 330 -26.05 -25.39 10.17
C ALA A 330 -26.35 -26.53 9.17
N ALA A 331 -25.66 -26.58 8.03
CA ALA A 331 -25.80 -27.67 7.07
C ALA A 331 -25.28 -29.01 7.63
N ARG A 332 -24.19 -29.00 8.40
CA ARG A 332 -23.66 -30.18 9.09
C ARG A 332 -24.60 -30.66 10.20
N ALA A 333 -25.21 -29.75 10.95
CA ALA A 333 -26.18 -30.08 11.99
C ALA A 333 -27.52 -30.58 11.41
N ALA A 334 -27.91 -30.12 10.22
CA ALA A 334 -29.10 -30.56 9.51
C ALA A 334 -28.88 -31.83 8.66
N ALA A 335 -27.63 -32.24 8.44
CA ALA A 335 -27.34 -33.48 7.75
C ALA A 335 -27.86 -34.67 8.58
N PRO A 336 -28.63 -35.59 7.98
CA PRO A 336 -29.12 -36.76 8.71
C PRO A 336 -27.94 -37.52 9.29
N HIS A 337 -28.03 -37.87 10.58
CA HIS A 337 -26.98 -38.62 11.24
C HIS A 337 -26.79 -39.95 10.49
N PRO A 338 -25.57 -40.43 10.26
CA PRO A 338 -25.33 -41.66 9.48
C PRO A 338 -26.14 -42.86 9.99
N MET A 339 -26.41 -42.92 11.30
CA MET A 339 -27.26 -43.94 11.93
C MET A 339 -28.76 -43.82 11.61
N ASP A 340 -29.27 -42.68 11.16
CA ASP A 340 -30.68 -42.51 10.83
C ASP A 340 -30.99 -43.05 9.43
N ASN A 341 -29.99 -43.18 8.56
CA ASN A 341 -30.13 -43.79 7.23
C ASN A 341 -30.36 -45.32 7.35
N PRO A 342 -31.50 -45.86 6.91
CA PRO A 342 -31.79 -47.29 6.99
C PRO A 342 -30.85 -48.16 6.13
N GLU A 343 -30.37 -47.65 5.00
CA GLU A 343 -29.43 -48.37 4.13
C GLU A 343 -28.04 -48.49 4.79
N TRP A 344 -27.61 -47.43 5.47
CA TRP A 344 -26.37 -47.43 6.25
C TRP A 344 -26.47 -48.39 7.44
N ARG A 345 -27.60 -48.39 8.16
CA ARG A 345 -27.86 -49.37 9.24
C ARG A 345 -27.82 -50.81 8.72
N ALA A 346 -28.48 -51.08 7.61
CA ALA A 346 -28.49 -52.41 6.99
C ALA A 346 -27.08 -52.84 6.54
N TRP A 347 -26.29 -51.92 5.98
CA TRP A 347 -24.90 -52.21 5.62
C TRP A 347 -24.01 -52.46 6.85
N VAL A 348 -24.17 -51.70 7.94
CA VAL A 348 -23.45 -51.93 9.21
C VAL A 348 -23.86 -53.25 9.85
N GLU A 349 -25.13 -53.62 9.84
CA GLU A 349 -25.61 -54.92 10.33
C GLU A 349 -25.13 -56.08 9.46
N ALA A 350 -25.14 -55.93 8.13
CA ALA A 350 -24.62 -56.93 7.21
C ALA A 350 -23.09 -57.07 7.27
N SER A 351 -22.38 -55.99 7.59
CA SER A 351 -20.92 -55.96 7.76
C SER A 351 -20.50 -56.24 9.20
N ARG A 352 -21.44 -56.49 10.12
CA ARG A 352 -21.14 -56.90 11.48
C ARG A 352 -20.66 -58.35 11.41
N PRO A 353 -19.36 -58.63 11.60
CA PRO A 353 -18.92 -60.01 11.62
C PRO A 353 -19.67 -60.75 12.74
N ALA A 354 -20.15 -61.96 12.45
CA ALA A 354 -20.69 -62.84 13.47
C ALA A 354 -19.67 -62.94 14.59
N ALA A 355 -20.08 -62.62 15.82
CA ALA A 355 -19.19 -62.58 16.97
C ALA A 355 -18.33 -63.86 16.99
N PRO A 356 -17.01 -63.77 16.82
CA PRO A 356 -16.17 -64.94 16.98
C PRO A 356 -16.32 -65.39 18.44
N ALA A 357 -16.46 -66.70 18.62
CA ALA A 357 -16.21 -67.35 19.91
C ALA A 357 -14.88 -66.83 20.48
N PRO A 358 -14.67 -66.79 21.80
CA PRO A 358 -13.46 -66.22 22.41
C PRO A 358 -12.24 -67.02 21.94
N GLN A 359 -11.67 -66.57 20.82
CA GLN A 359 -10.38 -66.95 20.32
C GLN A 359 -9.45 -65.85 20.77
N ASP A 360 -8.51 -66.31 21.59
CA ASP A 360 -7.30 -65.65 22.03
C ASP A 360 -6.43 -65.35 20.80
N ASP A 361 -6.90 -64.41 19.98
CA ASP A 361 -6.17 -63.91 18.83
C ASP A 361 -5.28 -62.79 19.35
N GLY A 362 -4.07 -63.20 19.72
CA GLY A 362 -2.98 -62.33 20.10
C GLY A 362 -2.91 -61.13 19.17
N LEU A 363 -3.16 -59.97 19.74
CA LEU A 363 -2.80 -58.69 19.14
C LEU A 363 -1.31 -58.77 18.79
N GLU A 364 -1.00 -58.96 17.51
CA GLU A 364 0.27 -58.51 16.93
C GLU A 364 0.32 -56.99 17.10
N ALA A 365 0.71 -56.57 18.31
CA ALA A 365 1.53 -55.40 18.50
C ALA A 365 2.87 -55.65 17.79
N ASP A 366 3.54 -54.57 17.41
CA ASP A 366 4.88 -54.55 16.79
C ASP A 366 4.89 -54.44 15.25
N VAL A 367 4.01 -53.62 14.68
CA VAL A 367 4.44 -52.85 13.50
C VAL A 367 5.35 -51.74 14.02
N GLU A 368 6.66 -52.02 14.07
CA GLU A 368 7.65 -51.02 14.42
C GLU A 368 7.50 -49.80 13.50
N PRO A 369 7.41 -48.56 14.06
CA PRO A 369 7.27 -47.36 13.26
C PRO A 369 8.40 -47.26 12.23
N THR A 370 8.04 -47.07 10.96
CA THR A 370 9.04 -46.90 9.91
C THR A 370 9.90 -45.66 10.18
N ASP A 371 11.16 -45.65 9.72
CA ASP A 371 12.07 -44.51 9.89
C ASP A 371 11.47 -43.17 9.40
N LEU A 372 10.60 -43.23 8.39
CA LEU A 372 9.87 -42.08 7.86
C LEU A 372 8.84 -41.54 8.85
N ASP A 373 8.16 -42.42 9.58
CA ASP A 373 7.16 -42.06 10.59
C ASP A 373 7.83 -41.42 11.80
N LEU A 374 8.97 -41.98 12.24
CA LEU A 374 9.79 -41.39 13.31
C LEU A 374 10.31 -40.00 12.92
N ALA A 375 10.71 -39.80 11.66
CA ALA A 375 11.15 -38.49 11.17
C ALA A 375 10.01 -37.46 11.17
N MET A 376 8.80 -37.86 10.77
CA MET A 376 7.62 -36.98 10.80
C MET A 376 7.24 -36.61 12.23
N ILE A 377 7.18 -37.58 13.14
CA ILE A 377 6.81 -37.34 14.53
C ILE A 377 7.84 -36.43 15.23
N ARG A 378 9.14 -36.57 14.93
CA ARG A 378 10.19 -35.65 15.41
C ARG A 378 10.00 -34.23 14.89
N GLN A 379 9.56 -34.08 13.63
CA GLN A 379 9.33 -32.76 13.04
C GLN A 379 8.15 -32.03 13.70
N ASP A 380 7.10 -32.75 14.06
CA ASP A 380 5.95 -32.19 14.78
C ASP A 380 6.31 -31.84 16.23
N ALA A 381 7.12 -32.66 16.90
CA ALA A 381 7.64 -32.37 18.24
C ALA A 381 8.56 -31.13 18.32
N ILE A 382 9.19 -30.71 17.21
CA ILE A 382 9.93 -29.43 17.16
C ILE A 382 8.98 -28.23 17.27
N ARG A 383 7.75 -28.36 16.75
CA ARG A 383 6.74 -27.30 16.74
C ARG A 383 5.92 -27.30 18.03
N ASP A 384 5.71 -28.47 18.60
CA ASP A 384 4.95 -28.67 19.82
C ASP A 384 5.68 -29.61 20.80
N LEU A 385 6.30 -29.02 21.82
CA LEU A 385 7.03 -29.77 22.85
C LEU A 385 6.11 -30.50 23.83
N ASP A 386 4.80 -30.19 23.86
CA ASP A 386 3.87 -30.87 24.76
C ASP A 386 3.62 -32.32 24.33
N LEU A 387 3.85 -32.66 23.05
CA LEU A 387 3.86 -34.04 22.55
C LEU A 387 4.99 -34.87 23.16
N VAL A 388 6.17 -34.26 23.35
CA VAL A 388 7.32 -34.92 24.00
C VAL A 388 7.02 -35.14 25.48
N ARG A 389 6.41 -34.15 26.15
CA ARG A 389 6.02 -34.26 27.56
C ARG A 389 4.97 -35.33 27.80
N ALA A 390 3.92 -35.35 26.98
CA ALA A 390 2.88 -36.38 27.07
C ALA A 390 3.45 -37.80 26.90
N ARG A 391 4.47 -37.99 26.05
CA ARG A 391 5.15 -39.28 25.91
C ARG A 391 6.04 -39.61 27.11
N ILE A 392 6.75 -38.64 27.67
CA ILE A 392 7.52 -38.82 28.91
C ILE A 392 6.60 -39.28 30.04
N ASP A 393 5.42 -38.68 30.16
CA ASP A 393 4.44 -39.03 31.19
C ASP A 393 3.85 -40.43 30.98
N LEU A 394 3.66 -40.85 29.73
CA LEU A 394 3.05 -42.13 29.38
C LEU A 394 4.03 -43.31 29.43
N ALA A 395 5.25 -43.14 28.92
CA ALA A 395 6.19 -44.22 28.62
C ALA A 395 7.59 -44.03 29.25
N GLY A 396 7.83 -42.90 29.90
CA GLY A 396 9.10 -42.60 30.57
C GLY A 396 10.11 -41.85 29.68
N VAL A 397 11.14 -41.31 30.33
CA VAL A 397 12.15 -40.44 29.69
C VAL A 397 13.00 -41.19 28.66
N ASP A 398 13.36 -42.44 28.94
CA ASP A 398 14.25 -43.20 28.07
C ASP A 398 13.54 -43.67 26.78
N ASP A 399 12.25 -44.00 26.85
CA ASP A 399 11.42 -44.25 25.66
C ASP A 399 11.27 -42.98 24.82
N ALA A 400 11.00 -41.84 25.47
CA ALA A 400 10.92 -40.56 24.77
C ALA A 400 12.24 -40.17 24.10
N ARG A 401 13.40 -40.53 24.69
CA ARG A 401 14.72 -40.30 24.06
C ARG A 401 14.94 -41.19 22.85
N ALA A 402 14.57 -42.47 22.91
CA ALA A 402 14.64 -43.35 21.76
C ALA A 402 13.76 -42.83 20.60
N PHE A 403 12.58 -42.32 20.93
CA PHE A 403 11.60 -41.87 19.96
C PHE A 403 11.91 -40.49 19.37
N TYR A 404 12.18 -39.49 20.21
CA TYR A 404 12.34 -38.08 19.80
C TYR A 404 13.80 -37.60 19.73
N GLY A 405 14.74 -38.32 20.33
CA GLY A 405 16.14 -37.92 20.46
C GLY A 405 16.40 -37.00 21.66
N ASP A 406 17.64 -37.04 22.16
CA ASP A 406 18.04 -36.39 23.42
C ASP A 406 17.78 -34.87 23.44
N GLY A 407 18.06 -34.18 22.34
CA GLY A 407 17.94 -32.72 22.28
C GLY A 407 16.51 -32.19 22.42
N LEU A 408 15.50 -32.94 21.98
CA LEU A 408 14.09 -32.55 22.13
C LEU A 408 13.57 -32.84 23.54
N VAL A 409 13.96 -33.98 24.12
CA VAL A 409 13.63 -34.34 25.50
C VAL A 409 14.24 -33.35 26.49
N GLU A 410 15.51 -32.99 26.33
CA GLU A 410 16.16 -31.98 27.18
C GLU A 410 15.45 -30.63 27.10
N ARG A 411 15.05 -30.22 25.89
CA ARG A 411 14.35 -28.95 25.68
C ARG A 411 12.93 -28.94 26.23
N ALA A 412 12.26 -30.09 26.27
CA ALA A 412 10.93 -30.25 26.87
C ALA A 412 10.98 -30.23 28.41
N LEU A 413 12.01 -30.85 29.00
CA LEU A 413 12.25 -30.90 30.46
C LEU A 413 12.80 -29.58 31.01
N PHE A 414 13.68 -28.92 30.26
CA PHE A 414 14.32 -27.67 30.67
C PHE A 414 14.06 -26.58 29.63
N PRO A 415 12.83 -26.01 29.60
CA PRO A 415 12.55 -24.87 28.74
C PRO A 415 13.45 -23.70 29.15
N ARG A 416 14.49 -23.43 28.35
CA ARG A 416 15.33 -22.25 28.53
C ARG A 416 14.45 -21.02 28.31
N PHE A 417 14.24 -20.25 29.38
CA PHE A 417 13.52 -18.98 29.36
C PHE A 417 14.24 -17.92 28.51
#